data_AF-X1F1H9-F1
#
_entry.id   AF-X1F1H9-F1
#
_cell.length_a   1.000
_cell.length_b   1.000
_cell.length_c   1.000
_cell.angle_alpha   90.00
_cell.angle_beta   90.00
_cell.angle_gamma   90.00
#
_symmetry.space_group_name_H-M   'P 1'
#
loop_
_entity.id
_entity.type
_entity.pdbx_description
1 polymer ?
#
loop_
_entity_poly.entity_id
_entity_poly.type
_entity_poly.pdbx_seq_one_letter_code
_entity_poly.pdbx_strand_id
1 'polypeptide(L)'
;FLNYGDTGDDITAPGDALYDNPVSPAEFPDFPFGKVVPAKYEIDIHGICGSPRAPGENITADYIYTKFIKMVKEREVLFDEDRDGILFMQRTLNNDSQIDQTAEGFSLIGNLSAYDNNPPLMFPVPLTFLPGDELNIYLTTEGDGGYGTLEAAEQEITLIEKVRRIS
;
A
#
# COMPACT_ATOMS: atom_id res chain seq x y z
N PHE A 1 -8.46 13.68 6.07
CA PHE A 1 -9.35 12.52 6.00
C PHE A 1 -8.49 11.30 5.74
N LEU A 2 -9.01 10.11 6.03
CA LEU A 2 -8.30 8.86 5.80
C LEU A 2 -8.87 8.28 4.51
N ASN A 3 -8.02 8.12 3.50
CA ASN A 3 -8.41 7.61 2.19
C ASN A 3 -7.96 6.16 2.05
N TYR A 4 -8.90 5.24 1.98
CA TYR A 4 -8.67 3.80 1.88
C TYR A 4 -8.71 3.32 0.43
N GLY A 5 -7.84 2.38 0.11
CA GLY A 5 -7.80 1.75 -1.20
C GLY A 5 -7.02 0.45 -1.20
N ASP A 6 -7.30 -0.36 -2.21
CA ASP A 6 -6.76 -1.70 -2.41
C ASP A 6 -6.42 -1.92 -3.91
N THR A 7 -5.89 -3.08 -4.29
CA THR A 7 -5.52 -3.43 -5.68
C THR A 7 -6.66 -3.98 -6.55
N GLY A 8 -7.91 -3.93 -6.08
CA GLY A 8 -9.12 -4.31 -6.82
C GLY A 8 -9.42 -5.80 -6.93
N ASP A 9 -8.40 -6.65 -6.84
CA ASP A 9 -8.49 -8.11 -6.91
C ASP A 9 -7.46 -8.77 -5.97
N ASP A 10 -7.61 -10.08 -5.78
CA ASP A 10 -6.67 -10.91 -5.02
C ASP A 10 -5.31 -11.04 -5.74
N ILE A 11 -4.22 -11.01 -4.97
CA ILE A 11 -2.87 -11.22 -5.49
C ILE A 11 -2.51 -12.71 -5.36
N THR A 12 -2.46 -13.39 -6.51
CA THR A 12 -2.20 -14.85 -6.62
C THR A 12 -0.88 -15.17 -7.32
N ALA A 13 -0.08 -14.15 -7.65
CA ALA A 13 1.26 -14.29 -8.21
C ALA A 13 2.13 -13.10 -7.78
N PRO A 14 3.44 -13.30 -7.56
CA PRO A 14 4.33 -12.23 -7.14
C PRO A 14 4.54 -11.19 -8.25
N GLY A 15 4.72 -9.94 -7.85
CA GLY A 15 4.94 -8.82 -8.77
C GLY A 15 4.49 -7.49 -8.17
N ASP A 16 4.35 -6.49 -9.03
CA ASP A 16 3.83 -5.17 -8.66
C ASP A 16 2.32 -5.12 -8.96
N ALA A 17 1.50 -5.04 -7.91
CA ALA A 17 0.06 -4.82 -8.01
C ALA A 17 -0.26 -3.34 -7.79
N LEU A 18 -1.02 -2.73 -8.69
CA LEU A 18 -1.40 -1.31 -8.61
C LEU A 18 -2.56 -1.14 -7.63
N TYR A 19 -2.45 -0.18 -6.71
CA TYR A 19 -3.58 0.29 -5.92
C TYR A 19 -4.46 1.23 -6.76
N ASP A 20 -5.49 0.68 -7.40
CA ASP A 20 -6.41 1.41 -8.28
C ASP A 20 -7.90 1.30 -7.91
N ASN A 21 -8.20 0.67 -6.78
CA ASN A 21 -9.56 0.51 -6.28
C ASN A 21 -9.78 1.36 -5.01
N PRO A 22 -10.45 2.51 -5.11
CA PRO A 22 -10.81 3.31 -3.94
C PRO A 22 -11.91 2.63 -3.13
N VAL A 23 -11.71 2.52 -1.82
CA VAL A 23 -12.67 1.92 -0.86
C VAL A 23 -13.38 2.98 -0.01
N SER A 24 -12.88 4.22 -0.02
CA SER A 24 -13.50 5.34 0.68
C SER A 24 -14.91 5.69 0.16
N PRO A 25 -15.78 6.28 1.01
CA PRO A 25 -17.07 6.80 0.57
C PRO A 25 -16.95 7.85 -0.55
N ALA A 26 -17.93 7.85 -1.46
CA ALA A 26 -17.94 8.66 -2.67
C ALA A 26 -17.97 10.19 -2.43
N GLU A 27 -18.20 10.65 -1.20
CA GLU A 27 -18.09 12.06 -0.84
C GLU A 27 -16.63 12.57 -0.81
N PHE A 28 -15.64 11.68 -0.80
CA PHE A 28 -14.22 12.01 -0.80
C PHE A 28 -13.58 11.75 -2.17
N PRO A 29 -12.49 12.45 -2.53
CA PRO A 29 -11.76 12.16 -3.75
C PRO A 29 -11.16 10.75 -3.75
N ASP A 30 -11.32 10.04 -4.86
CA ASP A 30 -10.72 8.71 -5.09
C ASP A 30 -9.20 8.76 -5.33
N PHE A 31 -8.61 9.94 -5.62
CA PHE A 31 -7.16 10.09 -5.77
C PHE A 31 -6.44 9.63 -4.50
N PRO A 32 -5.36 8.84 -4.59
CA PRO A 32 -4.61 8.45 -5.78
C PRO A 32 -4.96 7.05 -6.33
N PHE A 33 -6.02 6.40 -5.86
CA PHE A 33 -6.38 5.04 -6.24
C PHE A 33 -6.97 4.98 -7.65
N GLY A 34 -6.09 4.94 -8.66
CA GLY A 34 -6.46 4.85 -10.08
C GLY A 34 -7.06 6.14 -10.66
N LYS A 35 -7.01 7.25 -9.92
CA LYS A 35 -7.56 8.56 -10.31
C LYS A 35 -6.53 9.67 -10.15
N VAL A 36 -6.75 10.76 -10.88
CA VAL A 36 -5.99 12.02 -10.77
C VAL A 36 -6.65 12.99 -9.79
N VAL A 37 -5.90 13.98 -9.31
CA VAL A 37 -6.46 15.03 -8.47
C VAL A 37 -7.58 15.77 -9.21
N PRO A 38 -8.80 15.85 -8.65
CA PRO A 38 -9.93 16.49 -9.32
C PRO A 38 -9.72 17.99 -9.55
N ALA A 39 -10.40 18.54 -10.57
CA ALA A 39 -10.35 19.97 -10.85
C ALA A 39 -10.78 20.81 -9.63
N LYS A 40 -10.12 21.96 -9.43
CA LYS A 40 -10.34 22.90 -8.31
C LYS A 40 -9.99 22.36 -6.93
N TYR A 41 -9.26 21.24 -6.85
CA TYR A 41 -8.74 20.73 -5.59
C TYR A 41 -7.22 20.65 -5.61
N GLU A 42 -6.66 20.83 -4.42
CA GLU A 42 -5.27 20.53 -4.08
C GLU A 42 -5.32 19.51 -2.94
N ILE A 43 -4.51 18.46 -3.04
CA ILE A 43 -4.48 17.37 -2.07
C ILE A 43 -3.06 17.24 -1.52
N ASP A 44 -2.93 17.31 -0.20
CA ASP A 44 -1.70 16.92 0.47
C ASP A 44 -1.83 15.51 1.02
N ILE A 45 -0.81 14.67 0.78
CA ILE A 45 -0.62 13.40 1.47
C ILE A 45 0.39 13.62 2.60
N HIS A 46 -0.06 13.44 3.84
CA HIS A 46 0.74 13.60 5.05
C HIS A 46 1.45 12.31 5.49
N GLY A 47 0.92 11.15 5.10
CA GLY A 47 1.47 9.87 5.51
C GLY A 47 0.64 8.72 4.98
N ILE A 48 1.10 7.52 5.29
CA ILE A 48 0.51 6.25 4.87
C ILE A 48 0.41 5.31 6.07
N CYS A 49 -0.71 4.60 6.16
CA CYS A 49 -0.97 3.49 7.06
C CYS A 49 -1.11 2.20 6.23
N GLY A 50 -0.68 1.10 6.80
CA GLY A 50 -0.78 -0.23 6.20
C GLY A 50 0.00 -1.23 7.04
N SER A 51 -0.26 -2.51 6.85
CA SER A 51 0.43 -3.58 7.56
C SER A 51 0.94 -4.63 6.57
N PRO A 52 2.22 -5.04 6.62
CA PRO A 52 2.73 -6.03 5.69
C PRO A 52 2.09 -7.40 5.96
N ARG A 53 1.88 -8.16 4.89
CA ARG A 53 1.14 -9.43 4.87
C ARG A 53 1.96 -10.60 4.33
N ALA A 54 1.69 -11.78 4.86
CA ALA A 54 2.02 -13.06 4.26
C ALA A 54 0.87 -14.05 4.52
N PRO A 55 0.44 -14.83 3.51
CA PRO A 55 -0.67 -15.76 3.68
C PRO A 55 -0.38 -16.92 4.63
N GLY A 56 -1.46 -17.51 5.17
CA GLY A 56 -1.45 -18.72 5.96
C GLY A 56 -0.91 -19.93 5.23
N GLU A 57 -1.03 -19.97 3.90
CA GLU A 57 -0.70 -21.12 3.06
C GLU A 57 0.80 -21.26 2.76
N ASN A 58 1.61 -20.26 3.12
CA ASN A 58 3.03 -20.28 2.81
C ASN A 58 3.73 -21.52 3.39
N ILE A 59 4.39 -22.27 2.52
CA ILE A 59 5.29 -23.37 2.87
C ILE A 59 6.63 -23.15 2.18
N THR A 60 7.72 -23.69 2.75
CA THR A 60 9.10 -23.30 2.40
C THR A 60 9.40 -23.20 0.88
N ALA A 61 8.78 -24.05 0.06
CA ALA A 61 8.97 -24.07 -1.39
C ALA A 61 7.88 -23.31 -2.20
N ASP A 62 6.75 -22.99 -1.58
CA ASP A 62 5.57 -22.38 -2.19
C ASP A 62 5.10 -21.22 -1.29
N TYR A 63 5.50 -19.99 -1.61
CA TYR A 63 5.20 -18.82 -0.78
C TYR A 63 4.97 -17.55 -1.59
N ILE A 64 4.24 -16.61 -1.00
CA ILE A 64 4.16 -15.21 -1.43
C ILE A 64 4.11 -14.28 -0.22
N TYR A 65 4.73 -13.10 -0.31
CA TYR A 65 4.65 -12.10 0.74
C TYR A 65 4.84 -10.67 0.22
N THR A 66 4.32 -9.70 0.95
CA THR A 66 4.53 -8.26 0.70
C THR A 66 5.98 -7.87 0.95
N LYS A 67 6.55 -6.99 0.13
CA LYS A 67 7.97 -6.59 0.20
C LYS A 67 8.17 -5.08 0.24
N PHE A 68 7.57 -4.35 -0.70
CA PHE A 68 7.73 -2.90 -0.80
C PHE A 68 6.40 -2.21 -1.14
N ILE A 69 6.28 -0.95 -0.73
CA ILE A 69 5.30 -0.01 -1.26
C ILE A 69 6.05 0.98 -2.16
N LYS A 70 5.71 1.00 -3.45
CA LYS A 70 6.36 1.84 -4.45
C LYS A 70 5.43 2.98 -4.85
N MET A 71 5.83 4.21 -4.57
CA MET A 71 5.10 5.41 -4.94
C MET A 71 5.74 6.02 -6.18
N VAL A 72 5.01 6.11 -7.29
CA VAL A 72 5.50 6.59 -8.59
C VAL A 72 4.78 7.87 -8.97
N LYS A 73 5.53 8.95 -9.12
CA LYS A 73 5.05 10.24 -9.63
C LYS A 73 5.87 10.62 -10.85
N GLU A 74 5.22 11.02 -11.95
CA GLU A 74 5.92 11.50 -13.16
C GLU A 74 6.99 10.52 -13.72
N ARG A 75 6.79 9.21 -13.54
CA ARG A 75 7.73 8.12 -13.89
C ARG A 75 8.99 8.02 -13.01
N GLU A 76 9.00 8.68 -11.87
CA GLU A 76 10.04 8.55 -10.85
C GLU A 76 9.49 7.83 -9.62
N VAL A 77 10.28 6.90 -9.07
CA VAL A 77 9.98 6.27 -7.79
C VAL A 77 10.41 7.23 -6.68
N LEU A 78 9.47 7.54 -5.79
CA LEU A 78 9.72 8.42 -4.65
C LEU A 78 10.41 7.65 -3.52
N PHE A 79 11.17 8.37 -2.69
CA PHE A 79 11.79 7.91 -1.44
C PHE A 79 12.90 6.86 -1.53
N ASP A 80 13.25 6.39 -2.72
CA ASP A 80 14.31 5.41 -2.91
C ASP A 80 15.07 5.63 -4.23
N GLU A 81 16.39 5.71 -4.14
CA GLU A 81 17.28 5.91 -5.30
C GLU A 81 17.37 4.64 -6.16
N ASP A 82 17.25 3.47 -5.54
CA ASP A 82 17.32 2.16 -6.20
C ASP A 82 15.98 1.75 -6.84
N ARG A 83 14.91 2.52 -6.60
CA ARG A 83 13.56 2.39 -7.19
C ARG A 83 12.79 1.14 -6.75
N ASP A 84 13.19 0.52 -5.65
CA ASP A 84 12.47 -0.59 -5.02
C ASP A 84 11.25 -0.08 -4.25
N GLY A 85 11.40 1.05 -3.55
CA GLY A 85 10.34 1.73 -2.80
C GLY A 85 10.54 1.68 -1.29
N ILE A 86 9.46 1.89 -0.54
CA ILE A 86 9.48 1.92 0.93
C ILE A 86 9.36 0.47 1.45
N LEU A 87 10.22 0.09 2.40
CA LEU A 87 10.19 -1.23 3.04
C LEU A 87 8.83 -1.53 3.69
N PHE A 88 8.20 -2.61 3.23
CA PHE A 88 6.89 -3.08 3.66
C PHE A 88 6.83 -4.61 3.62
N MET A 89 7.74 -5.25 4.36
CA MET A 89 8.08 -6.65 4.15
C MET A 89 7.53 -7.56 5.25
N GLN A 90 6.89 -8.67 4.88
CA GLN A 90 6.53 -9.76 5.79
C GLN A 90 7.10 -11.09 5.31
N ARG A 91 8.41 -11.30 5.48
CA ARG A 91 9.10 -12.47 4.92
C ARG A 91 8.83 -13.74 5.73
N THR A 92 7.70 -14.37 5.47
CA THR A 92 7.34 -15.68 6.02
C THR A 92 7.34 -16.71 4.91
N LEU A 93 8.34 -17.59 4.91
CA LEU A 93 8.44 -18.67 3.93
C LEU A 93 7.67 -19.92 4.35
N ASN A 94 7.48 -20.14 5.65
CA ASN A 94 6.75 -21.29 6.16
C ASN A 94 5.89 -20.84 7.34
N ASN A 95 4.60 -21.13 7.28
CA ASN A 95 3.64 -20.78 8.30
C ASN A 95 2.98 -22.03 8.89
N ASP A 96 3.56 -22.54 9.97
CA ASP A 96 3.08 -23.77 10.63
C ASP A 96 1.69 -23.62 11.27
N SER A 97 1.25 -22.38 11.53
CA SER A 97 -0.05 -22.10 12.16
C SER A 97 -1.21 -22.08 11.16
N GLN A 98 -0.91 -21.98 9.85
CA GLN A 98 -1.91 -21.85 8.77
C GLN A 98 -2.89 -20.68 8.97
N ILE A 99 -2.38 -19.55 9.47
CA ILE A 99 -3.15 -18.33 9.73
C ILE A 99 -2.44 -17.15 9.08
N ASP A 100 -3.17 -16.27 8.39
CA ASP A 100 -2.59 -15.10 7.73
C ASP A 100 -1.83 -14.20 8.71
N GLN A 101 -0.59 -13.89 8.35
CA GLN A 101 0.29 -13.12 9.20
C GLN A 101 0.24 -11.65 8.86
N THR A 102 0.06 -10.85 9.91
CA THR A 102 -0.09 -9.40 9.83
C THR A 102 1.02 -8.74 10.64
N ALA A 103 1.79 -7.85 10.03
CA ALA A 103 2.73 -6.97 10.73
C ALA A 103 3.77 -7.65 11.65
N GLU A 104 4.14 -8.91 11.39
CA GLU A 104 5.23 -9.59 12.12
C GLU A 104 6.61 -9.41 11.45
N GLY A 105 6.64 -8.67 10.34
CA GLY A 105 7.82 -8.50 9.49
C GLY A 105 8.58 -7.20 9.76
N PHE A 106 9.23 -6.70 8.72
CA PHE A 106 9.99 -5.45 8.75
C PHE A 106 9.31 -4.42 7.86
N SER A 107 8.83 -3.33 8.45
CA SER A 107 8.17 -2.24 7.71
C SER A 107 8.48 -0.89 8.33
N LEU A 108 8.60 0.13 7.49
CA LEU A 108 8.59 1.53 7.92
C LEU A 108 7.17 2.10 8.06
N ILE A 109 6.19 1.41 7.49
CA ILE A 109 4.77 1.76 7.49
C ILE A 109 4.06 0.84 8.48
N GLY A 110 3.30 1.42 9.40
CA GLY A 110 2.43 0.69 10.32
C GLY A 110 1.00 1.21 10.32
N ASN A 111 0.10 0.46 10.93
CA ASN A 111 -1.31 0.83 11.03
C ASN A 111 -1.77 1.22 12.45
N LEU A 112 -0.90 1.11 13.47
CA LEU A 112 -1.21 1.34 14.88
C LEU A 112 -2.58 0.76 15.31
N SER A 113 -2.72 -0.55 15.12
CA SER A 113 -3.93 -1.33 15.39
C SER A 113 -3.66 -2.41 16.44
N ALA A 114 -4.69 -3.20 16.78
CA ALA A 114 -4.54 -4.34 17.69
C ALA A 114 -3.59 -5.44 17.16
N TYR A 115 -3.37 -5.48 15.84
CA TYR A 115 -2.53 -6.48 15.17
C TYR A 115 -1.21 -5.91 14.63
N ASP A 116 -1.07 -4.57 14.62
CA ASP A 116 0.13 -3.88 14.16
C ASP A 116 0.42 -2.70 15.06
N ASN A 117 1.38 -2.85 15.96
CA ASN A 117 1.75 -1.78 16.90
C ASN A 117 2.67 -0.71 16.28
N ASN A 118 3.08 -0.86 15.02
CA ASN A 118 3.93 0.13 14.37
C ASN A 118 3.12 1.39 14.04
N PRO A 119 3.68 2.59 14.25
CA PRO A 119 3.01 3.82 13.90
C PRO A 119 2.90 3.99 12.37
N PRO A 120 1.92 4.75 11.88
CA PRO A 120 1.89 5.20 10.48
C PRO A 120 3.16 5.92 10.08
N LEU A 121 3.55 5.75 8.81
CA LEU A 121 4.66 6.51 8.24
C LEU A 121 4.18 7.92 7.93
N MET A 122 4.63 8.88 8.73
CA MET A 122 4.36 10.30 8.52
C MET A 122 5.49 10.93 7.71
N PHE A 123 5.16 11.59 6.60
CA PHE A 123 6.15 12.32 5.82
C PHE A 123 6.54 13.61 6.55
N PRO A 124 7.84 13.95 6.62
CA PRO A 124 8.30 15.17 7.28
C PRO A 124 7.78 16.44 6.58
N VAL A 125 7.58 16.36 5.27
CA VAL A 125 6.93 17.37 4.44
C VAL A 125 5.80 16.68 3.67
N PRO A 126 4.56 17.19 3.70
CA PRO A 126 3.47 16.60 2.95
C PRO A 126 3.75 16.61 1.44
N LEU A 127 3.36 15.55 0.75
CA LEU A 127 3.39 15.52 -0.71
C LEU A 127 2.18 16.27 -1.24
N THR A 128 2.40 17.42 -1.87
CA THR A 128 1.32 18.24 -2.45
C THR A 128 1.11 17.90 -3.91
N PHE A 129 -0.15 17.71 -4.28
CA PHE A 129 -0.59 17.41 -5.65
C PHE A 129 -1.63 18.44 -6.12
N LEU A 130 -1.45 18.89 -7.36
CA LEU A 130 -2.26 19.90 -8.04
C LEU A 130 -3.30 19.26 -8.96
N PRO A 131 -4.31 20.01 -9.44
CA PRO A 131 -5.32 19.46 -10.35
C PRO A 131 -4.70 18.76 -11.57
N GLY A 132 -5.11 17.52 -11.80
CA GLY A 132 -4.61 16.69 -12.90
C GLY A 132 -3.32 15.92 -12.58
N ASP A 133 -2.70 16.12 -11.42
CA ASP A 133 -1.57 15.31 -10.99
C ASP A 133 -2.01 13.86 -10.73
N GLU A 134 -1.08 12.95 -10.98
CA GLU A 134 -1.18 11.51 -10.80
C GLU A 134 -0.15 11.04 -9.77
N LEU A 135 -0.54 10.03 -9.00
CA LEU A 135 0.36 9.25 -8.16
C LEU A 135 -0.07 7.79 -8.30
N ASN A 136 0.84 6.92 -8.74
CA ASN A 136 0.58 5.48 -8.73
C ASN A 136 1.25 4.86 -7.50
N ILE A 137 0.52 4.01 -6.79
CA ILE A 137 1.05 3.27 -5.64
C ILE A 137 1.00 1.80 -5.99
N TYR A 138 2.12 1.10 -5.85
CA TYR A 138 2.20 -0.34 -6.10
C TYR A 138 2.56 -1.09 -4.82
N LEU A 139 1.90 -2.22 -4.59
CA LEU A 139 2.34 -3.24 -3.67
C LEU A 139 3.25 -4.21 -4.42
N THR A 140 4.52 -4.23 -4.05
CA THR A 140 5.47 -5.23 -4.55
C THR A 140 5.43 -6.46 -3.66
N THR A 141 5.22 -7.62 -4.28
CA THR A 141 5.23 -8.92 -3.62
C THR A 141 6.39 -9.79 -4.14
N GLU A 142 6.90 -10.66 -3.29
CA GLU A 142 7.89 -11.69 -3.65
C GLU A 142 7.33 -13.07 -3.34
N GLY A 143 7.64 -14.03 -4.20
CA GLY A 143 7.22 -15.41 -4.04
C GLY A 143 8.07 -16.36 -4.88
N ASP A 144 8.02 -17.64 -4.55
CA ASP A 144 8.63 -18.73 -5.32
C ASP A 144 7.74 -19.98 -5.26
N GLY A 145 7.83 -20.84 -6.27
CA GLY A 145 7.01 -22.05 -6.41
C GLY A 145 5.53 -21.78 -6.65
N GLY A 146 4.67 -22.44 -5.86
CA GLY A 146 3.24 -22.14 -5.75
C GLY A 146 2.98 -20.95 -4.82
N TYR A 147 1.87 -20.25 -5.02
CA TYR A 147 1.56 -19.04 -4.28
C TYR A 147 0.27 -19.22 -3.48
N GLY A 148 0.29 -18.77 -2.23
CA GLY A 148 -0.93 -18.48 -1.49
C GLY A 148 -1.68 -17.29 -2.12
N THR A 149 -2.82 -16.95 -1.54
CA THR A 149 -3.62 -15.80 -1.96
C THR A 149 -3.46 -14.69 -0.92
N LEU A 150 -3.11 -13.49 -1.37
CA LEU A 150 -3.31 -12.28 -0.58
C LEU A 150 -4.64 -11.68 -1.03
N GLU A 151 -5.68 -11.78 -0.19
CA GLU A 151 -7.01 -11.31 -0.56
C GLU A 151 -7.04 -9.78 -0.66
N ALA A 152 -7.96 -9.24 -1.48
CA ALA A 152 -8.04 -7.79 -1.65
C ALA A 152 -8.21 -7.03 -0.32
N ALA A 153 -9.03 -7.57 0.59
CA ALA A 153 -9.27 -6.99 1.91
C ALA A 153 -8.04 -7.02 2.85
N GLU A 154 -7.03 -7.84 2.55
CA GLU A 154 -5.82 -7.97 3.37
C GLU A 154 -4.72 -6.97 2.97
N GLN A 155 -4.75 -6.49 1.73
CA GLN A 155 -3.73 -5.58 1.19
C GLN A 155 -4.13 -4.10 1.25
N GLU A 156 -5.28 -3.77 1.84
CA GLU A 156 -5.76 -2.39 2.00
C GLU A 156 -4.71 -1.48 2.67
N ILE A 157 -4.52 -0.29 2.09
CA ILE A 157 -3.73 0.80 2.67
C ILE A 157 -4.59 2.03 2.91
N THR A 158 -4.08 2.93 3.73
CA THR A 158 -4.74 4.21 4.02
C THR A 158 -3.78 5.37 3.84
N LEU A 159 -4.22 6.41 3.14
CA LEU A 159 -3.49 7.66 3.04
C LEU A 159 -4.09 8.71 3.97
N ILE A 160 -3.23 9.42 4.68
CA ILE A 160 -3.62 10.51 5.56
C ILE A 160 -3.59 11.79 4.74
N GLU A 161 -4.75 12.27 4.34
CA GLU A 161 -4.85 13.33 3.34
C GLU A 161 -5.51 14.61 3.84
N LYS A 162 -5.15 15.74 3.23
CA LYS A 162 -5.82 17.02 3.41
C LYS A 162 -6.24 17.59 2.06
N VAL A 163 -7.54 17.60 1.80
CA VAL A 163 -8.15 18.23 0.62
C VAL A 163 -8.38 19.71 0.86
N ARG A 164 -8.00 20.54 -0.10
CA ARG A 164 -8.33 21.97 -0.14
C ARG A 164 -8.96 22.31 -1.47
N ARG A 165 -10.00 23.14 -1.43
CA ARG A 165 -10.58 23.72 -2.64
C ARG A 165 -9.77 24.97 -3.01
N ILE A 166 -9.34 25.04 -4.26
CA ILE A 166 -8.64 26.20 -4.82
C ILE A 166 -9.60 27.01 -5.72
N SER A 167 -9.36 28.32 -5.77
CA SER A 167 -10.20 29.31 -6.45
C SER A 167 -10.05 29.29 -7.96
#